data_AF-A0A1H6E668-F1
#
_entry.id   AF-A0A1H6E668-F1
#
_cell.length_a   1.000
_cell.length_b   1.000
_cell.length_c   1.000
_cell.angle_alpha   90.00
_cell.angle_beta   90.00
_cell.angle_gamma   90.00
#
_symmetry.space_group_name_H-M   'P 1'
#
loop_
_entity.id
_entity.type
_entity.pdbx_description
1 polymer ?
#
loop_
_entity_poly.entity_id
_entity_poly.type
_entity_poly.pdbx_seq_one_letter_code
_entity_poly.pdbx_strand_id
1 'polypeptide(L)' 'MWRPAVPGPETVVSARVTERILASIPDDTRRAYMRSWNDFTAWCARVGRTALPATTETVAEFMSVRADGGKAPPI' A
#
# COMPACT_ATOMS: atom_id res chain seq x y z
N MET A 1 -18.24 11.10 -12.51
CA MET A 1 -16.99 11.55 -13.15
C MET A 1 -16.12 12.21 -12.09
N TRP A 2 -15.07 11.54 -11.62
CA TRP A 2 -14.09 12.14 -10.70
C TRP A 2 -13.18 13.11 -11.45
N ARG A 3 -12.88 14.27 -10.87
CA ARG A 3 -11.89 15.24 -11.37
C ARG A 3 -10.77 15.34 -10.33
N PRO A 4 -9.49 15.36 -10.73
CA PRO A 4 -8.41 15.61 -9.79
C PRO A 4 -8.51 17.04 -9.26
N ALA A 5 -8.31 17.21 -7.95
CA ALA A 5 -8.21 18.52 -7.34
C ALA A 5 -6.93 19.21 -7.80
N VAL A 6 -7.02 20.51 -8.09
CA VAL A 6 -5.84 21.37 -8.29
C VAL A 6 -5.23 21.62 -6.91
N PRO A 7 -3.91 21.49 -6.73
CA PRO A 7 -3.29 21.72 -5.43
C PRO A 7 -3.52 23.16 -4.94
N GLY A 8 -4.35 23.34 -3.91
CA GLY A 8 -4.51 24.59 -3.16
C GLY A 8 -3.93 24.49 -1.75
N PRO A 9 -4.09 25.53 -0.90
CA PRO A 9 -3.57 25.53 0.46
C PRO A 9 -4.08 24.36 1.31
N GLU A 10 -5.26 23.82 1.02
CA GLU A 10 -5.80 22.60 1.64
C GLU A 10 -5.02 21.31 1.32
N THR A 11 -4.09 21.35 0.35
CA THR A 11 -3.25 20.20 -0.05
C THR A 11 -1.85 20.22 0.57
N VAL A 12 -1.54 21.24 1.38
CA VAL A 12 -0.23 21.40 2.04
C VAL A 12 -0.39 21.32 3.54
N VAL A 13 0.47 20.56 4.22
CA VAL A 13 0.48 20.42 5.68
C VAL A 13 1.79 20.93 6.28
N SER A 14 1.75 21.40 7.53
CA SER A 14 2.95 21.87 8.23
C SER A 14 3.90 20.73 8.60
N ALA A 15 5.15 21.06 8.91
CA ALA A 15 6.13 20.09 9.42
C ALA A 15 5.61 19.35 10.66
N ARG A 16 4.93 20.05 11.57
CA ARG A 16 4.36 19.46 12.79
C ARG A 16 3.25 18.44 12.49
N VAL A 17 2.46 18.66 11.44
CA VAL A 17 1.46 17.68 10.99
C VAL A 17 2.15 16.47 10.36
N THR A 18 3.19 16.70 9.55
CA THR A 18 4.00 15.63 8.95
C THR A 18 4.61 14.73 10.04
N GLU A 19 5.20 15.31 11.09
CA GLU A 19 5.72 14.56 12.25
C GLU A 19 4.66 13.68 12.89
N ARG A 20 3.44 14.22 13.10
CA ARG A 20 2.33 13.47 13.70
C ARG A 20 1.85 12.33 12.82
N ILE A 21 1.80 12.52 11.50
CA ILE A 21 1.46 11.45 10.54
C ILE A 21 2.50 10.35 10.57
N LEU A 22 3.79 10.70 10.62
CA LEU A 22 4.86 9.71 10.71
C LEU A 22 4.83 8.96 12.05
N ALA A 23 4.49 9.65 13.14
CA ALA A 23 4.38 9.07 14.47
C ALA A 23 3.05 8.34 14.73
N SER A 24 2.03 8.50 13.87
CA SER A 24 0.71 7.88 14.08
C SER A 24 0.68 6.38 13.78
N ILE A 25 1.76 5.83 13.22
CA ILE A 25 1.88 4.40 12.93
C ILE A 25 2.99 3.83 13.81
N PRO A 26 2.68 2.86 14.70
CA PRO A 26 3.70 2.15 15.47
C PRO A 26 4.77 1.53 14.57
N ASP A 27 6.02 1.51 15.02
CA ASP A 27 7.15 1.04 14.21
C ASP A 27 6.99 -0.41 13.72
N ASP A 28 6.42 -1.30 14.54
CA ASP A 28 6.12 -2.68 14.15
C ASP A 28 5.11 -2.74 13.00
N THR A 29 4.04 -1.95 13.09
CA THR A 29 3.02 -1.83 12.05
C THR A 29 3.62 -1.26 10.77
N ARG A 30 4.47 -0.23 10.88
CA ARG A 30 5.18 0.36 9.74
C ARG A 30 6.05 -0.69 9.04
N ARG A 31 6.83 -1.47 9.80
CA ARG A 31 7.65 -2.57 9.27
C ARG A 31 6.79 -3.62 8.56
N ALA A 32 5.67 -4.02 9.15
CA ALA A 32 4.76 -4.99 8.56
C ALA A 32 4.16 -4.50 7.23
N TYR A 33 3.80 -3.22 7.15
CA TYR A 33 3.29 -2.60 5.93
C TYR A 33 4.38 -2.50 4.86
N MET A 34 5.59 -2.05 5.20
CA MET A 34 6.71 -2.03 4.25
C MET A 34 7.02 -3.42 3.70
N ARG A 35 7.01 -4.45 4.55
CA ARG A 35 7.21 -5.84 4.10
C ARG A 35 6.12 -6.27 3.12
N SER A 36 4.86 -6.02 3.46
CA SER A 36 3.73 -6.37 2.58
C SER A 36 3.77 -5.60 1.26
N TRP A 37 4.21 -4.34 1.29
CA TRP A 37 4.42 -3.51 0.11
C TRP A 37 5.54 -4.05 -0.79
N ASN A 38 6.67 -4.44 -0.20
CA ASN A 38 7.79 -5.03 -0.94
C ASN A 38 7.40 -6.38 -1.57
N ASP A 39 6.68 -7.23 -0.84
CA ASP A 39 6.14 -8.49 -1.35
C ASP A 39 5.25 -8.24 -2.60
N PHE A 40 4.34 -7.26 -2.52
CA PHE A 40 3.41 -6.92 -3.58
C PHE A 40 4.12 -6.34 -4.82
N THR A 41 4.97 -5.34 -4.64
CA THR A 41 5.70 -4.70 -5.74
C THR A 41 6.64 -5.67 -6.47
N ALA A 42 7.32 -6.54 -5.73
CA ALA A 42 8.16 -7.58 -6.31
C ALA A 42 7.35 -8.63 -7.09
N TRP A 43 6.18 -9.04 -6.57
CA TRP A 43 5.28 -9.93 -7.30
C TRP A 43 4.77 -9.27 -8.59
N CYS A 44 4.30 -8.03 -8.52
CA CYS A 44 3.86 -7.25 -9.69
C CYS A 44 4.94 -7.17 -10.76
N ALA A 45 6.18 -6.83 -10.39
CA ALA A 45 7.31 -6.79 -11.32
C ALA A 45 7.58 -8.15 -11.98
N ARG A 46 7.45 -9.25 -11.22
CA ARG A 46 7.67 -10.61 -11.73
C ARG A 46 6.59 -11.06 -12.72
N VAL A 47 5.33 -10.68 -12.52
CA VAL A 47 4.20 -11.11 -13.37
C VAL A 47 3.79 -10.07 -14.41
N GLY A 48 4.54 -8.97 -14.54
CA GLY A 48 4.28 -7.91 -15.51
C GLY A 48 3.03 -7.07 -15.20
N ARG A 49 2.67 -6.91 -13.93
CA ARG A 49 1.52 -6.09 -13.49
C ARG A 49 1.98 -4.75 -12.89
N THR A 50 1.12 -3.74 -12.98
CA THR A 50 1.38 -2.39 -12.44
C THR A 50 1.05 -2.32 -10.95
N ALA A 51 2.04 -1.99 -10.11
CA ALA A 51 1.83 -1.88 -8.67
C ALA A 51 1.12 -0.58 -8.24
N LEU A 52 1.32 0.54 -8.96
CA LEU A 52 0.61 1.80 -8.72
C LEU A 52 0.35 2.56 -10.04
N PRO A 53 -0.90 2.98 -10.31
CA PRO A 53 -2.12 2.57 -9.60
C PRO A 53 -2.43 1.09 -9.86
N ALA A 54 -2.59 0.29 -8.80
CA ALA A 54 -3.01 -1.10 -8.94
C ALA A 54 -4.50 -1.17 -9.31
N THR A 55 -4.86 -2.11 -10.19
CA THR A 55 -6.26 -2.44 -10.43
C THR A 55 -6.79 -3.40 -9.36
N THR A 56 -8.11 -3.50 -9.24
CA THR A 56 -8.79 -4.47 -8.36
C THR A 56 -8.37 -5.90 -8.64
N GLU A 57 -8.23 -6.26 -9.92
CA GLU A 57 -7.81 -7.59 -10.38
C GLU A 57 -6.36 -7.87 -10.01
N THR A 58 -5.50 -6.84 -10.07
CA THR A 58 -4.09 -6.95 -9.66
C THR A 58 -3.97 -7.29 -8.18
N VAL A 59 -4.75 -6.62 -7.34
CA VAL A 59 -4.78 -6.87 -5.90
C VAL A 59 -5.39 -8.24 -5.59
N ALA A 60 -6.52 -8.60 -6.21
CA ALA A 60 -7.19 -9.88 -5.97
C ALA A 60 -6.29 -11.10 -6.23
N GLU A 61 -5.54 -11.05 -7.33
CA GLU A 61 -4.62 -12.12 -7.72
C GLU A 61 -3.39 -12.22 -6.81
N PHE A 62 -2.86 -11.08 -6.38
CA PHE A 62 -1.82 -11.08 -5.36
C PHE A 62 -2.31 -11.73 -4.06
N MET A 63 -3.55 -11.46 -3.65
CA MET A 63 -4.14 -12.05 -2.46
C MET A 63 -4.36 -13.56 -2.62
N SER A 64 -4.74 -14.03 -3.82
CA SER A 64 -4.81 -15.48 -4.14
C SER A 64 -3.46 -16.15 -3.94
N VAL A 65 -2.40 -15.60 -4.56
CA VAL A 65 -1.03 -16.12 -4.42
C VAL A 65 -0.56 -16.11 -2.96
N ARG A 66 -0.98 -15.12 -2.18
CA ARG A 66 -0.63 -15.02 -0.75
C ARG A 66 -1.37 -16.05 0.11
N ALA A 67 -2.60 -16.39 -0.24
CA ALA A 67 -3.37 -17.45 0.42
C ALA A 67 -2.74 -18.82 0.17
N ASP A 68 -2.37 -19.12 -1.08
CA ASP A 68 -1.70 -20.37 -1.46
C ASP A 68 -0.33 -20.52 -0.78
N GLY A 69 0.37 -19.40 -0.54
CA GLY A 69 1.65 -19.37 0.18
C GLY A 69 1.54 -19.61 1.69
N GLY A 70 0.36 -19.93 2.24
CA GLY A 70 0.20 -20.37 3.63
C GLY A 70 0.39 -19.28 4.69
N LYS A 71 0.23 -18.00 4.35
CA LYS A 71 0.31 -16.88 5.31
C LYS A 71 -1.02 -16.58 6.03
N ALA A 72 -2.08 -17.33 5.73
CA ALA A 72 -3.36 -17.23 6.45
C ALA A 72 -3.29 -18.07 7.74
N PRO A 73 -3.80 -17.57 8.89
CA PRO A 73 -4.07 -18.43 10.04
C PRO A 73 -4.97 -19.60 9.62
N PRO A 74 -4.80 -20.80 10.17
CA PRO A 74 -5.72 -21.90 9.91
C PRO A 74 -7.15 -21.49 10.31
N ILE A 75 -8.12 -21.89 9.48
CA ILE A 75 -9.56 -21.83 9.79
C ILE A 75 -9.95 -22.90 10.79
#